data_AF-A0A8S9TZP5-F1
#
_entry.id   AF-A0A8S9TZP5-F1
#
_cell.length_a   1.000
_cell.length_b   1.000
_cell.length_c   1.000
_cell.angle_alpha   90.00
_cell.angle_beta   90.00
_cell.angle_gamma   90.00
#
_symmetry.space_group_name_H-M   'P 1'
#
loop_
_entity.id
_entity.type
_entity.pdbx_description
1 polymer ?
#
loop_
_entity_poly.entity_id
_entity_poly.type
_entity_poly.pdbx_seq_one_letter_code
_entity_poly.pdbx_strand_id
1 'polypeptide(L)'
;MTVMFWLVTVQRFEREFSFGDKETFWIAYALAKHEYFFSPWGPSVIESSRNEDMKKHSDSLCGSLAHFMPVKDDTPELLYVNGKALLDPFPEGLENRGKASANVLYNPTPSNITPRQNRRPNGGTSTSYNGEFPMECLIGFGATPLPGNFAPQLLRRRMFYLGIRMDVLSVLDSCYGFDTAAY
;
A
#
# COMPACT_ATOMS: atom_id res chain seq x y z
N MET A 1 19.50 -13.33 -2.86
CA MET A 1 18.46 -13.25 -3.92
C MET A 1 19.06 -13.32 -5.33
N THR A 2 19.93 -14.32 -5.60
CA THR A 2 20.74 -14.40 -6.83
C THR A 2 19.93 -14.84 -8.05
N VAL A 3 18.97 -15.74 -7.86
CA VAL A 3 18.10 -16.23 -8.95
C VAL A 3 17.22 -15.12 -9.50
N MET A 4 16.58 -14.33 -8.64
CA MET A 4 15.76 -13.19 -9.09
C MET A 4 16.60 -12.16 -9.84
N PHE A 5 17.81 -11.88 -9.38
CA PHE A 5 18.75 -10.99 -10.08
C PHE A 5 19.09 -11.53 -11.48
N TRP A 6 19.42 -12.82 -11.60
CA TRP A 6 19.68 -13.47 -12.88
C TRP A 6 18.46 -13.47 -13.81
N LEU A 7 17.26 -13.71 -13.29
CA LEU A 7 16.02 -13.63 -14.07
C LEU A 7 15.82 -12.23 -14.67
N VAL A 8 16.04 -11.18 -13.87
CA VAL A 8 15.84 -9.79 -14.28
C VAL A 8 16.92 -9.28 -15.24
N THR A 9 18.19 -9.68 -15.03
CA THR A 9 19.34 -9.11 -15.75
C THR A 9 19.84 -9.95 -16.91
N VAL A 10 19.51 -11.24 -16.96
CA VAL A 10 19.95 -12.17 -18.02
C VAL A 10 18.75 -12.75 -18.73
N GLN A 11 17.92 -13.55 -18.03
CA GLN A 11 16.86 -14.31 -18.72
C GLN A 11 15.84 -13.43 -19.42
N ARG A 12 15.51 -12.26 -18.86
CA ARG A 12 14.57 -11.31 -19.48
C ARG A 12 14.96 -10.92 -20.91
N PHE A 13 16.25 -10.93 -21.22
CA PHE A 13 16.76 -10.56 -22.54
C PHE A 13 16.95 -11.77 -23.47
N GLU A 14 17.01 -12.98 -22.92
CA GLU A 14 17.18 -14.21 -23.70
C GLU A 14 15.83 -14.87 -24.04
N ARG A 15 14.84 -14.71 -23.15
CA ARG A 15 13.53 -15.36 -23.24
C ARG A 15 12.44 -14.50 -22.64
N GLU A 16 11.27 -14.58 -23.25
CA GLU A 16 10.05 -14.12 -22.63
C GLU A 16 9.63 -15.14 -21.56
N PHE A 17 9.62 -14.73 -20.29
CA PHE A 17 9.37 -15.65 -19.16
C PHE A 17 8.39 -15.11 -18.11
N SER A 18 8.02 -13.83 -18.17
CA SER A 18 7.14 -13.19 -17.20
C SER A 18 6.59 -11.87 -17.74
N PHE A 19 5.30 -11.62 -17.50
CA PHE A 19 4.63 -10.37 -17.83
C PHE A 19 4.47 -9.43 -16.62
N GLY A 20 4.89 -9.85 -15.43
CA GLY A 20 4.65 -9.11 -14.20
C GLY A 20 5.74 -9.27 -13.15
N ASP A 21 5.95 -8.21 -12.36
CA ASP A 21 6.85 -8.22 -11.20
C ASP A 21 6.53 -9.34 -10.20
N LYS A 22 5.24 -9.65 -10.01
CA LYS A 22 4.78 -10.73 -9.12
C LYS A 22 5.14 -12.13 -9.62
N GLU A 23 5.03 -12.38 -10.92
CA GLU A 23 5.31 -13.70 -11.51
C GLU A 23 6.80 -14.03 -11.43
N THR A 24 7.65 -13.05 -11.76
CA THR A 24 9.12 -13.18 -11.64
C THR A 24 9.55 -13.54 -10.21
N PHE A 25 8.90 -12.95 -9.20
CA PHE A 25 9.19 -13.27 -7.79
C PHE A 25 8.90 -14.75 -7.46
N TRP A 26 7.74 -15.27 -7.87
CA TRP A 26 7.37 -16.66 -7.60
C TRP A 26 8.25 -17.66 -8.35
N ILE A 27 8.58 -17.36 -9.62
CA ILE A 27 9.53 -18.18 -10.39
C ILE A 27 10.89 -18.22 -9.69
N ALA A 28 11.37 -17.08 -9.19
CA ALA A 28 12.64 -17.01 -8.47
C ALA A 28 12.64 -17.89 -7.23
N TYR A 29 11.56 -17.88 -6.43
CA TYR A 29 11.43 -18.74 -5.25
C TYR A 29 11.43 -20.23 -5.61
N ALA A 30 10.66 -20.60 -6.63
CA ALA A 30 10.58 -21.98 -7.11
C ALA A 30 11.93 -22.50 -7.61
N LEU A 31 12.63 -21.72 -8.44
CA LEU A 31 13.95 -22.09 -8.97
C LEU A 31 15.04 -22.13 -7.89
N ALA A 32 14.98 -21.21 -6.91
CA ALA A 32 15.89 -21.20 -5.78
C ALA A 32 15.59 -22.31 -4.76
N LYS A 33 14.47 -23.02 -4.89
CA LYS A 33 14.00 -24.04 -3.95
C LYS A 33 13.95 -23.52 -2.51
N HIS A 34 13.60 -22.25 -2.34
CA HIS A 34 13.45 -21.65 -1.03
C HIS A 34 12.06 -21.92 -0.48
N GLU A 35 12.00 -22.26 0.81
CA GLU A 35 10.74 -22.31 1.54
C GLU A 35 10.12 -20.91 1.61
N TYR A 36 8.80 -20.86 1.54
CA TYR A 36 8.02 -19.65 1.72
C TYR A 36 6.79 -19.98 2.56
N PHE A 37 6.27 -18.97 3.23
CA PHE A 37 5.01 -19.05 3.94
C PHE A 37 4.19 -17.79 3.66
N PHE A 38 2.88 -17.96 3.63
CA PHE A 38 1.98 -16.81 3.56
C PHE A 38 1.78 -16.25 4.96
N SER A 39 1.65 -14.92 5.04
CA SER A 39 1.23 -14.25 6.27
C SER A 39 0.01 -14.96 6.87
N PRO A 40 -0.08 -15.19 8.19
CA PRO A 40 -1.31 -15.69 8.79
C PRO A 40 -2.44 -14.63 8.74
N TRP A 41 -2.07 -13.37 8.49
CA TRP A 41 -2.98 -12.23 8.50
C TRP A 41 -3.63 -11.97 7.14
N GLY A 42 -4.83 -11.40 7.19
CA GLY A 42 -5.52 -10.88 6.02
C GLY A 42 -4.95 -9.53 5.55
N PRO A 43 -5.42 -9.04 4.39
CA PRO A 43 -5.05 -7.72 3.90
C PRO A 43 -5.61 -6.62 4.81
N SER A 44 -4.93 -5.47 4.78
CA SER A 44 -5.41 -4.21 5.33
C SER A 44 -5.44 -3.16 4.22
N VAL A 45 -6.15 -2.05 4.42
CA VAL A 45 -6.06 -0.90 3.52
C VAL A 45 -5.89 0.39 4.31
N ILE A 46 -5.18 1.34 3.71
CA ILE A 46 -5.09 2.72 4.18
C ILE A 46 -6.17 3.55 3.50
N GLU A 47 -6.84 4.40 4.26
CA GLU A 47 -7.93 5.24 3.77
C GLU A 47 -7.49 6.16 2.61
N SER A 48 -8.24 6.11 1.50
CA SER A 48 -7.97 6.90 0.29
C SER A 48 -8.66 8.26 0.27
N SER A 49 -9.73 8.45 1.05
CA SER A 49 -10.56 9.65 1.01
C SER A 49 -10.42 10.47 2.30
N ARG A 50 -10.57 11.79 2.15
CA ARG A 50 -10.67 12.74 3.26
C ARG A 50 -12.11 13.17 3.53
N ASN A 51 -13.08 12.64 2.80
CA ASN A 51 -14.47 13.10 2.86
C ASN A 51 -15.21 12.51 4.07
N GLU A 52 -14.68 12.79 5.25
CA GLU A 52 -15.26 12.37 6.52
C GLU A 52 -15.43 10.84 6.63
N ASP A 53 -14.51 10.06 6.03
CA ASP A 53 -14.52 8.59 6.03
C ASP A 53 -14.73 8.06 7.45
N MET A 54 -13.97 8.56 8.42
CA MET A 54 -14.12 8.14 9.82
C MET A 54 -15.44 8.55 10.50
N LYS A 55 -16.18 9.53 9.95
CA LYS A 55 -17.53 9.88 10.44
C LYS A 55 -18.63 9.07 9.75
N LYS A 56 -18.46 8.77 8.45
CA LYS A 56 -19.49 8.13 7.60
C LYS A 56 -19.33 6.61 7.48
N HIS A 57 -18.10 6.13 7.62
CA HIS A 57 -17.63 4.77 7.37
C HIS A 57 -16.56 4.36 8.40
N SER A 58 -16.84 4.59 9.69
CA SER A 58 -15.87 4.39 10.78
C SER A 58 -15.29 2.97 10.89
N ASP A 59 -15.95 1.98 10.29
CA ASP A 59 -15.54 0.58 10.32
C ASP A 59 -15.20 -0.02 8.94
N SER A 60 -15.17 0.80 7.90
CA SER A 60 -15.00 0.36 6.52
C SER A 60 -14.10 1.33 5.77
N LEU A 61 -12.94 0.85 5.34
CA LEU A 61 -11.95 1.66 4.64
C LEU A 61 -11.78 1.17 3.21
N CYS A 62 -11.55 2.10 2.30
CA CYS A 62 -11.14 1.86 0.93
C CYS A 62 -9.78 2.49 0.71
N GLY A 63 -8.92 1.84 -0.09
CA GLY A 63 -7.70 2.49 -0.54
C GLY A 63 -6.52 1.57 -0.77
N SER A 64 -5.34 2.05 -0.41
CA SER A 64 -4.08 1.38 -0.76
C SER A 64 -3.85 0.14 0.09
N LEU A 65 -3.56 -0.98 -0.56
CA LEU A 65 -3.31 -2.26 0.10
C LEU A 65 -2.13 -2.15 1.06
N ALA A 66 -2.30 -2.65 2.27
CA ALA A 66 -1.30 -2.69 3.31
C ALA A 66 -1.23 -4.09 3.93
N HIS A 67 -0.08 -4.42 4.49
CA HIS A 67 0.09 -5.63 5.29
C HIS A 67 0.92 -5.35 6.52
N PHE A 68 0.55 -6.03 7.60
CA PHE A 68 1.32 -6.12 8.82
C PHE A 68 2.39 -7.22 8.73
N MET A 69 3.36 -7.15 9.63
CA MET A 69 4.41 -8.17 9.78
C MET A 69 3.78 -9.57 9.88
N PRO A 70 4.29 -10.57 9.13
CA PRO A 70 3.70 -11.91 9.04
C PRO A 70 4.09 -12.79 10.24
N VAL A 71 4.20 -12.20 11.42
CA VAL A 71 4.55 -12.89 12.68
C VAL A 71 3.31 -12.97 13.56
N LYS A 72 3.19 -14.07 14.32
CA LYS A 72 2.14 -14.26 15.31
C LYS A 72 2.64 -13.73 16.66
N ASP A 73 2.49 -12.44 16.86
CA ASP A 73 2.73 -11.74 18.13
C ASP A 73 1.50 -10.92 18.53
N ASP A 74 1.59 -10.25 19.67
CA ASP A 74 0.51 -9.39 20.16
C ASP A 74 0.56 -7.97 19.55
N THR A 75 1.73 -7.53 19.08
CA THR A 75 1.94 -6.14 18.62
C THR A 75 1.83 -6.02 17.10
N PRO A 76 0.79 -5.36 16.55
CA PRO A 76 0.67 -5.17 15.11
C PRO A 76 1.69 -4.15 14.59
N GLU A 77 2.72 -4.62 13.89
CA GLU A 77 3.69 -3.78 13.18
C GLU A 77 3.36 -3.69 11.69
N LEU A 78 3.20 -2.48 11.15
CA LEU A 78 2.93 -2.23 9.74
C LEU A 78 4.20 -2.54 8.92
N LEU A 79 4.14 -3.55 8.06
CA LEU A 79 5.28 -3.98 7.24
C LEU A 79 5.40 -3.15 5.95
N TYR A 80 4.32 -3.05 5.19
CA TYR A 80 4.36 -2.36 3.90
C TYR A 80 3.00 -1.85 3.46
N VAL A 81 3.04 -0.85 2.58
CA VAL A 81 1.87 -0.31 1.87
C VAL A 81 2.19 -0.24 0.37
N ASN A 82 1.28 -0.75 -0.44
CA ASN A 82 1.29 -0.64 -1.89
C ASN A 82 0.18 0.32 -2.33
N GLY A 83 0.57 1.55 -2.68
CA GLY A 83 -0.36 2.60 -3.05
C GLY A 83 0.28 3.68 -3.91
N LYS A 84 0.08 3.61 -5.23
CA LYS A 84 0.52 4.70 -6.14
C LYS A 84 -0.14 6.03 -5.77
N ALA A 85 -1.41 5.99 -5.36
CA ALA A 85 -2.17 7.15 -4.90
C ALA A 85 -1.64 7.79 -3.61
N LEU A 86 -0.68 7.17 -2.92
CA LEU A 86 0.00 7.83 -1.81
C LEU A 86 1.11 8.76 -2.28
N LEU A 87 1.65 8.54 -3.49
CA LEU A 87 2.79 9.28 -4.04
C LEU A 87 2.36 10.24 -5.16
N ASP A 88 1.43 9.80 -6.00
CA ASP A 88 0.99 10.52 -7.19
C ASP A 88 -0.41 11.09 -6.98
N PRO A 89 -0.61 12.42 -7.06
CA PRO A 89 -1.93 13.05 -7.03
C PRO A 89 -2.86 12.61 -8.16
N PHE A 90 -2.30 12.11 -9.27
CA PHE A 90 -3.02 11.63 -10.44
C PHE A 90 -2.56 10.21 -10.77
N PRO A 91 -2.91 9.21 -9.92
CA PRO A 91 -2.40 7.86 -10.08
C PRO A 91 -2.85 7.20 -11.40
N GLU A 92 -4.00 7.63 -11.93
CA GLU A 92 -4.55 7.22 -13.23
C GLU A 92 -4.22 8.19 -14.37
N GLY A 93 -3.36 9.20 -14.14
CA GLY A 93 -3.05 10.24 -15.12
C GLY A 93 -3.91 11.49 -14.99
N LEU A 94 -3.38 12.63 -15.46
CA LEU A 94 -4.02 13.94 -15.33
C LEU A 94 -5.29 14.04 -16.19
N GLU A 95 -5.31 13.33 -17.32
CA GLU A 95 -6.42 13.19 -18.24
C GLU A 95 -7.66 12.53 -17.62
N ASN A 96 -7.48 11.76 -16.53
CA ASN A 96 -8.55 11.08 -15.80
C ASN A 96 -9.01 11.85 -14.55
N ARG A 97 -8.60 13.12 -14.41
CA ARG A 97 -9.05 13.98 -13.32
C ARG A 97 -10.59 14.08 -13.30
N GLY A 98 -11.19 13.76 -12.16
CA GLY A 98 -12.64 13.76 -11.97
C GLY A 98 -13.37 12.51 -12.47
N LYS A 99 -12.65 11.57 -13.10
CA LYS A 99 -13.16 10.25 -13.50
C LYS A 99 -12.60 9.10 -12.64
N ALA A 100 -11.45 9.33 -12.02
CA ALA A 100 -10.82 8.37 -11.11
C ALA A 100 -11.78 7.98 -9.99
N SER A 101 -11.78 6.70 -9.66
CA SER A 101 -12.71 6.16 -8.66
C SER A 101 -12.36 6.64 -7.25
N ALA A 102 -13.38 6.87 -6.42
CA ALA A 102 -13.22 7.45 -5.08
C ALA A 102 -12.33 6.61 -4.14
N ASN A 103 -12.24 5.31 -4.39
CA ASN A 103 -11.43 4.34 -3.67
C ASN A 103 -9.92 4.39 -4.00
N VAL A 104 -9.49 5.15 -5.01
CA VAL A 104 -8.05 5.31 -5.35
C VAL A 104 -7.62 6.77 -5.34
N LEU A 105 -8.35 7.61 -4.60
CA LEU A 105 -8.01 9.02 -4.50
C LEU A 105 -6.68 9.25 -3.77
N TYR A 106 -6.00 10.30 -4.19
CA TYR A 106 -4.81 10.78 -3.49
C TYR A 106 -5.19 11.34 -2.13
N ASN A 107 -4.70 10.70 -1.07
CA ASN A 107 -4.82 11.20 0.29
C ASN A 107 -3.49 11.85 0.73
N PRO A 108 -3.44 13.18 0.90
CA PRO A 108 -2.21 13.83 1.36
C PRO A 108 -1.87 13.54 2.82
N THR A 109 -2.83 13.15 3.67
CA THR A 109 -2.57 12.82 5.09
C THR A 109 -3.48 11.68 5.52
N PRO A 110 -3.21 10.45 5.07
CA PRO A 110 -3.91 9.30 5.64
C PRO A 110 -3.62 9.23 7.14
N SER A 111 -4.65 8.98 7.92
CA SER A 111 -4.60 8.84 9.38
C SER A 111 -4.96 7.44 9.86
N ASN A 112 -5.70 6.67 9.06
CA ASN A 112 -6.24 5.38 9.47
C ASN A 112 -5.87 4.23 8.53
N ILE A 113 -5.81 3.04 9.13
CA ILE A 113 -5.56 1.76 8.47
C ILE A 113 -6.51 0.70 9.04
N THR A 114 -6.91 -0.27 8.22
CA THR A 114 -7.63 -1.44 8.70
C THR A 114 -6.76 -2.25 9.68
N PRO A 115 -7.25 -2.59 10.88
CA PRO A 115 -6.50 -3.33 11.89
C PRO A 115 -5.93 -4.66 11.38
N ARG A 116 -4.85 -5.13 12.02
CA ARG A 116 -4.33 -6.49 11.78
C ARG A 116 -5.37 -7.53 12.21
N GLN A 117 -5.61 -8.51 11.35
CA GLN A 117 -6.66 -9.49 11.57
C GLN A 117 -6.46 -10.75 10.74
N ASN A 118 -7.20 -11.81 11.09
CA ASN A 118 -7.26 -13.03 10.30
C ASN A 118 -8.00 -12.81 8.97
N ARG A 119 -7.68 -13.63 7.97
CA ARG A 119 -8.41 -13.65 6.69
C ARG A 119 -9.89 -13.95 6.92
N ARG A 120 -10.76 -13.10 6.39
CA ARG A 120 -12.21 -13.29 6.35
C ARG A 120 -12.80 -12.53 5.16
N PRO A 121 -13.97 -12.93 4.64
CA PRO A 121 -14.68 -12.16 3.62
C PRO A 121 -15.19 -10.82 4.18
N ASN A 122 -15.58 -9.91 3.27
CA ASN A 122 -16.27 -8.67 3.62
C ASN A 122 -17.53 -8.97 4.45
N GLY A 123 -17.78 -8.14 5.46
CA GLY A 123 -18.87 -8.32 6.42
C GLY A 123 -19.88 -7.18 6.42
N GLY A 124 -20.73 -7.15 7.45
CA GLY A 124 -21.61 -6.01 7.72
C GLY A 124 -20.83 -4.80 8.20
N THR A 125 -21.35 -3.61 7.92
CA THR A 125 -20.74 -2.32 8.27
C THR A 125 -21.73 -1.47 9.06
N SER A 126 -21.22 -0.61 9.94
CA SER A 126 -21.98 0.39 10.68
C SER A 126 -22.36 1.63 9.87
N THR A 127 -21.95 1.71 8.59
CA THR A 127 -22.30 2.83 7.71
C THR A 127 -23.77 2.81 7.30
N SER A 128 -24.33 3.99 7.02
CA SER A 128 -25.66 4.16 6.42
C SER A 128 -25.66 4.08 4.89
N TYR A 129 -24.50 3.83 4.27
CA TYR A 129 -24.37 3.72 2.82
C TYR A 129 -24.92 2.38 2.31
N ASN A 130 -25.88 2.47 1.39
CA ASN A 130 -26.59 1.33 0.80
C ASN A 130 -26.18 1.02 -0.65
N GLY A 131 -25.14 1.69 -1.16
CA GLY A 131 -24.62 1.44 -2.50
C GLY A 131 -23.57 0.32 -2.53
N GLU A 132 -22.99 0.10 -3.70
CA GLU A 132 -21.92 -0.88 -3.87
C GLU A 132 -20.57 -0.29 -3.45
N PHE A 133 -19.83 -1.06 -2.66
CA PHE A 133 -18.45 -0.73 -2.35
C PHE A 133 -17.54 -1.19 -3.48
N PRO A 134 -16.58 -0.34 -3.89
CA PRO A 134 -15.47 -0.77 -4.74
C PRO A 134 -14.68 -1.96 -4.16
N MET A 135 -14.04 -2.75 -5.02
CA MET A 135 -13.47 -4.07 -4.65
C MET A 135 -12.27 -4.00 -3.69
N GLU A 136 -11.62 -2.84 -3.60
CA GLU A 136 -10.50 -2.55 -2.70
C GLU A 136 -10.96 -1.98 -1.36
N CYS A 137 -12.27 -1.93 -1.11
CA CYS A 137 -12.83 -1.63 0.19
C CYS A 137 -12.88 -2.87 1.08
N LEU A 138 -12.39 -2.72 2.32
CA LEU A 138 -12.56 -3.69 3.39
C LEU A 138 -13.74 -3.26 4.26
N ILE A 139 -14.88 -3.93 4.06
CA ILE A 139 -16.16 -3.62 4.72
C ILE A 139 -16.28 -4.33 6.08
N GLY A 140 -16.48 -3.55 7.15
CA GLY A 140 -16.71 -4.08 8.50
C GLY A 140 -15.46 -4.61 9.18
N PHE A 141 -14.28 -4.14 8.77
CA PHE A 141 -13.00 -4.56 9.35
C PHE A 141 -12.45 -3.59 10.39
N GLY A 142 -13.10 -2.45 10.60
CA GLY A 142 -12.64 -1.45 11.54
C GLY A 142 -11.57 -0.54 10.95
N ALA A 143 -11.21 0.48 11.73
CA ALA A 143 -10.16 1.42 11.42
C ALA A 143 -9.39 1.76 12.70
N THR A 144 -8.06 1.69 12.63
CA THR A 144 -7.14 2.09 13.70
C THR A 144 -6.19 3.18 13.20
N PRO A 145 -5.69 4.05 14.09
CA PRO A 145 -4.69 5.05 13.70
C PRO A 145 -3.45 4.41 13.08
N LEU A 146 -2.88 5.08 12.09
CA LEU A 146 -1.59 4.73 11.52
C LEU A 146 -0.46 4.97 12.55
N PRO A 147 0.66 4.22 12.46
CA PRO A 147 1.83 4.47 13.28
C PRO A 147 2.34 5.91 13.14
N GLY A 148 2.80 6.52 14.23
CA GLY A 148 3.28 7.92 14.23
C GLY A 148 4.47 8.18 13.29
N ASN A 149 5.26 7.14 12.96
CA ASN A 149 6.35 7.23 12.00
C ASN A 149 5.90 7.09 10.52
N PHE A 150 4.62 6.83 10.25
CA PHE A 150 4.13 6.63 8.88
C PHE A 150 4.17 7.93 8.06
N ALA A 151 3.63 9.02 8.60
CA ALA A 151 3.62 10.33 7.94
C ALA A 151 5.03 10.82 7.53
N PRO A 152 6.05 10.81 8.41
CA PRO A 152 7.41 11.21 8.02
C PRO A 152 8.01 10.29 6.94
N GLN A 153 7.76 8.98 7.02
CA GLN A 153 8.22 8.04 5.98
C GLN A 153 7.54 8.27 4.63
N LEU A 154 6.23 8.55 4.63
CA LEU A 154 5.48 8.86 3.42
C LEU A 154 5.96 10.16 2.79
N LEU A 155 6.23 11.20 3.60
CA LEU A 155 6.79 12.45 3.11
C LEU A 155 8.15 12.24 2.43
N ARG A 156 9.04 11.46 3.05
CA ARG A 156 10.32 11.08 2.42
C ARG A 156 10.13 10.42 1.06
N ARG A 157 9.20 9.46 0.97
CA ARG A 157 8.89 8.76 -0.28
C ARG A 157 8.31 9.71 -1.35
N ARG A 158 7.50 10.68 -0.97
CA ARG A 158 6.97 11.72 -1.88
C ARG A 158 8.06 12.63 -2.41
N MET A 159 9.00 13.05 -1.57
CA MET A 159 10.14 13.86 -2.01
C MET A 159 10.99 13.10 -3.03
N PHE A 160 11.27 11.82 -2.77
CA PHE A 160 11.98 10.97 -3.73
C PHE A 160 11.21 10.82 -5.04
N TYR A 161 9.91 10.54 -4.96
CA TYR A 161 9.06 10.43 -6.14
C TYR A 161 9.08 11.72 -6.97
N LEU A 162 8.87 12.87 -6.33
CA LEU A 162 8.84 14.17 -6.99
C LEU A 162 10.19 14.50 -7.64
N GLY A 163 11.31 14.28 -6.93
CA GLY A 163 12.64 14.54 -7.51
C GLY A 163 12.93 13.65 -8.72
N ILE A 164 12.60 12.36 -8.68
CA ILE A 164 12.71 11.49 -9.87
C ILE A 164 11.84 12.02 -11.02
N ARG A 165 10.59 12.42 -10.75
CA ARG A 165 9.67 12.95 -11.78
C ARG A 165 10.15 14.27 -12.39
N MET A 166 11.00 15.02 -11.68
CA MET A 166 11.58 16.29 -12.12
C MET A 166 13.04 16.16 -12.59
N ASP A 167 13.58 14.94 -12.70
CA ASP A 167 14.98 14.67 -13.04
C ASP A 167 16.01 15.27 -12.05
N VAL A 168 15.61 15.43 -10.79
CA VAL A 168 16.47 15.91 -9.69
C VAL A 168 16.93 14.71 -8.85
N LEU A 169 17.90 13.97 -9.37
CA LEU A 169 18.37 12.72 -8.75
C LEU A 169 19.09 12.91 -7.42
N SER A 170 19.64 14.10 -7.14
CA SER A 170 20.29 14.43 -5.86
C SER A 170 19.37 14.31 -4.65
N VAL A 171 18.05 14.28 -4.86
CA VAL A 171 17.08 14.01 -3.80
C VAL A 171 17.27 12.61 -3.20
N LEU A 172 17.76 11.64 -3.98
CA LEU A 172 17.92 10.25 -3.56
C LEU A 172 19.08 10.07 -2.58
N ASP A 173 20.09 10.94 -2.68
CA ASP A 173 21.24 10.97 -1.79
C ASP A 173 20.95 11.73 -0.48
N SER A 174 19.81 12.41 -0.42
CA SER A 174 19.43 13.25 0.73
C SER A 174 18.69 12.43 1.79
N CYS A 175 19.26 12.37 3.00
CA CYS A 175 18.57 11.86 4.18
C CYS A 175 17.86 12.99 4.92
N TYR A 176 16.58 13.20 4.61
CA TYR A 176 15.74 14.13 5.37
C TYR A 176 15.35 13.51 6.71
N GLY A 177 15.81 14.12 7.81
CA GLY A 177 15.29 13.84 9.15
C GLY A 177 13.92 14.49 9.28
N PHE A 178 12.87 13.67 9.30
CA PHE A 178 11.53 14.13 9.63
C PHE A 178 11.24 13.69 11.05
N ASP A 179 11.66 14.52 12.02
CA ASP A 179 11.42 14.23 13.43
C ASP A 179 9.92 14.15 13.71
N THR A 180 9.53 13.19 14.54
CA THR A 180 8.18 13.17 15.12
C THR A 180 8.11 14.31 16.12
N ALA A 181 7.58 15.46 15.71
CA ALA A 181 7.18 16.46 16.68
C ALA A 181 6.13 15.82 17.61
N ALA A 182 6.52 15.57 18.86
CA ALA A 182 5.60 15.16 19.91
C ALA A 182 4.67 16.35 20.17
N TYR A 183 3.45 16.28 19.64
CA TYR A 183 2.34 17.15 19.99
C TYR A 183 1.39 16.40 20.91
#